data_AF-A0A7K4NTM2-F1
#
_entry.id   AF-A0A7K4NTM2-F1
#
_cell.length_a   1.000
_cell.length_b   1.000
_cell.length_c   1.000
_cell.angle_alpha   90.00
_cell.angle_beta   90.00
_cell.angle_gamma   90.00
#
_symmetry.space_group_name_H-M   'P 1'
#
loop_
_entity.id
_entity.type
_entity.pdbx_description
1 polymer ?
#
loop_
_entity_poly.entity_id
_entity_poly.type
_entity_poly.pdbx_seq_one_letter_code
_entity_poly.pdbx_strand_id
1 'polypeptide(L)'
;MKKLKLHVETIIGDRYNSADSLAENEIHEWLLNIQKHDILKAETKDDYWEDIPQVLFELFKINIQNKNYEYTMVKGRLWLEMEISLEP
;
A
#
# COMPACT_ATOMS: atom_id res chain seq x y z
N MET A 1 14.99 6.69 -15.83
CA MET A 1 14.14 5.80 -15.00
C MET A 1 12.73 6.35 -15.02
N LYS A 2 11.77 5.59 -15.55
CA LYS A 2 10.36 5.98 -15.51
C LYS A 2 9.83 5.73 -14.10
N LYS A 3 9.52 6.80 -13.37
CA LYS A 3 8.84 6.73 -12.09
C LYS A 3 7.34 6.64 -12.34
N LEU A 4 6.67 5.75 -11.62
CA LEU A 4 5.23 5.61 -11.64
C LEU A 4 4.69 5.93 -10.25
N LYS A 5 3.59 6.69 -10.25
CA LYS A 5 2.84 6.98 -9.04
C LYS A 5 1.85 5.84 -8.81
N LEU A 6 2.08 5.08 -7.75
CA LEU A 6 1.25 3.96 -7.35
C LEU A 6 0.34 4.38 -6.20
N HIS A 7 -0.95 4.16 -6.39
CA HIS A 7 -1.96 4.30 -5.35
C HIS A 7 -2.39 2.89 -4.93
N VAL A 8 -2.36 2.60 -3.63
CA VAL A 8 -2.71 1.28 -3.09
C VAL A 8 -3.78 1.45 -2.02
N GLU A 9 -4.82 0.63 -2.11
CA GLU A 9 -5.85 0.56 -1.08
C GLU A 9 -5.69 -0.75 -0.30
N THR A 10 -5.57 -0.67 1.02
CA THR A 10 -5.41 -1.82 1.90
C THR A 10 -6.47 -1.82 2.99
N ILE A 11 -6.83 -3.01 3.46
CA ILE A 11 -7.56 -3.16 4.72
C ILE A 11 -6.54 -3.07 5.85
N ILE A 12 -6.80 -2.28 6.89
CA ILE A 12 -5.96 -2.25 8.09
C ILE A 12 -6.77 -2.62 9.33
N GLY A 13 -6.17 -3.38 10.24
CA GLY A 13 -6.84 -3.94 11.41
C GLY A 13 -7.61 -5.24 11.12
N ASP A 14 -8.51 -5.62 12.04
CA ASP A 14 -9.42 -6.75 11.82
C ASP A 14 -10.46 -6.37 10.75
N ARG A 15 -10.71 -7.25 9.77
CA ARG A 15 -11.72 -7.05 8.71
C ARG A 15 -13.11 -6.75 9.28
N TYR A 16 -13.37 -7.13 10.52
CA TYR A 16 -14.63 -6.90 11.23
C TYR A 16 -14.63 -5.68 12.14
N ASN A 17 -13.45 -5.13 12.47
CA ASN A 17 -13.30 -4.03 13.42
C ASN A 17 -12.20 -3.09 12.93
N SER A 18 -12.46 -2.44 11.80
CA SER A 18 -11.57 -1.45 11.22
C SER A 18 -11.55 -0.21 12.11
N ALA A 19 -10.41 0.07 12.75
CA ALA A 19 -10.25 1.30 13.53
C ALA A 19 -10.35 2.53 12.61
N ASP A 20 -11.09 3.56 13.03
CA ASP A 20 -11.23 4.82 12.27
C ASP A 20 -9.90 5.58 12.17
N SER A 21 -8.96 5.31 13.08
CA SER A 21 -7.60 5.86 13.09
C SER A 21 -6.65 4.91 13.82
N LEU A 22 -5.39 4.87 13.37
CA LEU A 22 -4.27 4.20 14.04
C LEU A 22 -3.12 5.20 14.14
N ALA A 23 -2.24 5.02 15.14
CA ALA A 23 -1.03 5.81 15.21
C ALA A 23 -0.08 5.45 14.05
N GLU A 24 0.76 6.40 13.62
CA GLU A 24 1.66 6.21 12.48
C GLU A 24 2.59 5.00 12.63
N ASN A 25 3.10 4.77 13.84
CA ASN A 25 3.94 3.61 14.14
C ASN A 25 3.17 2.28 13.99
N GLU A 26 1.91 2.24 14.43
CA GLU A 26 1.06 1.05 14.29
C GLU A 26 0.76 0.77 12.81
N ILE A 27 0.51 1.82 12.02
CA ILE A 27 0.31 1.71 10.56
C ILE A 27 1.57 1.14 9.91
N HIS A 28 2.74 1.68 10.23
CA HIS A 28 3.99 1.23 9.65
C HIS A 28 4.32 -0.23 10.03
N GLU A 29 4.14 -0.61 11.30
CA GLU A 29 4.33 -1.99 11.76
C GLU A 29 3.38 -2.98 11.08
N TRP A 30 2.12 -2.57 10.86
CA TRP A 30 1.17 -3.37 10.11
C TRP A 30 1.60 -3.53 8.66
N LEU A 31 2.01 -2.44 8.00
CA LEU A 31 2.48 -2.45 6.62
C LEU A 31 3.74 -3.30 6.43
N LEU A 32 4.63 -3.39 7.42
CA LEU A 32 5.80 -4.28 7.36
C LEU A 32 5.42 -5.76 7.30
N ASN A 33 4.21 -6.13 7.76
CA ASN A 33 3.70 -7.49 7.81
C ASN A 33 2.59 -7.76 6.79
N ILE A 34 2.31 -6.80 5.90
CA ILE A 34 1.23 -6.90 4.92
C ILE A 34 1.41 -8.08 3.96
N GLN A 35 0.30 -8.74 3.65
CA GLN A 35 0.25 -9.78 2.63
C GLN A 35 -0.50 -9.31 1.39
N LYS A 36 -0.27 -9.97 0.26
CA LYS A 36 -0.95 -9.63 -1.01
C LYS A 36 -2.47 -9.58 -0.88
N HIS A 37 -3.06 -10.46 -0.06
CA HIS A 37 -4.51 -10.55 0.12
C HIS A 37 -5.10 -9.44 1.01
N ASP A 38 -4.27 -8.62 1.63
CA ASP A 38 -4.69 -7.44 2.40
C ASP A 38 -4.79 -6.21 1.50
N ILE A 39 -4.19 -6.26 0.31
CA ILE A 39 -4.32 -5.25 -0.73
C ILE A 39 -5.63 -5.51 -1.46
N LEU A 40 -6.50 -4.50 -1.47
CA LEU A 40 -7.78 -4.53 -2.18
C LEU A 40 -7.60 -4.23 -3.65
N LYS A 41 -6.77 -3.23 -3.95
CA LYS A 41 -6.43 -2.80 -5.30
C LYS A 41 -5.18 -1.94 -5.30
N ALA A 42 -4.55 -1.85 -6.46
CA ALA A 42 -3.58 -0.81 -6.75
C ALA A 42 -3.85 -0.21 -8.13
N GLU A 43 -3.52 1.05 -8.29
CA GLU A 43 -3.73 1.78 -9.54
C GLU A 43 -2.58 2.75 -9.80
N THR A 44 -2.32 2.96 -11.08
CA THR A 44 -1.53 4.09 -11.59
C THR A 44 -2.46 4.94 -12.46
N LYS A 45 -1.90 5.95 -13.12
CA LYS A 45 -2.66 6.73 -14.10
C LYS A 45 -3.23 5.88 -15.25
N ASP A 46 -2.49 4.87 -15.69
CA ASP A 46 -2.78 4.15 -16.93
C ASP A 46 -3.24 2.69 -16.68
N ASP A 47 -3.02 2.17 -15.47
CA ASP A 47 -3.25 0.75 -15.13
C ASP A 47 -3.97 0.58 -13.79
N TYR A 48 -4.66 -0.56 -13.62
CA TYR A 48 -5.43 -0.94 -12.43
C TYR A 48 -5.30 -2.45 -12.16
N TRP A 49 -5.14 -2.83 -10.88
CA TRP A 49 -4.99 -4.22 -10.45
C TRP A 49 -5.80 -4.51 -9.18
N GLU A 50 -6.64 -5.54 -9.23
CA GLU A 50 -7.23 -6.18 -8.04
C GLU A 50 -6.37 -7.36 -7.56
N ASP A 51 -5.73 -8.07 -8.50
CA ASP A 51 -4.69 -9.06 -8.20
C ASP A 51 -3.32 -8.47 -8.52
N ILE A 52 -2.57 -8.13 -7.46
CA ILE A 52 -1.30 -7.41 -7.57
C ILE A 52 -0.21 -8.32 -8.13
N PRO A 53 0.42 -7.95 -9.27
CA PRO A 53 1.57 -8.68 -9.80
C PRO A 53 2.69 -8.83 -8.75
N GLN A 54 3.37 -9.97 -8.71
CA GLN A 54 4.43 -10.23 -7.71
C GLN A 54 5.52 -9.14 -7.70
N VAL A 55 5.95 -8.70 -8.89
CA VAL A 55 6.97 -7.66 -9.03
C VAL A 55 6.51 -6.35 -8.39
N LEU A 56 5.26 -5.95 -8.62
CA LEU A 56 4.69 -4.74 -8.05
C LEU A 56 4.60 -4.83 -6.51
N PHE A 57 4.24 -6.00 -6.00
CA PHE A 57 4.18 -6.25 -4.55
C PHE A 57 5.55 -6.17 -3.86
N GLU A 58 6.62 -6.67 -4.49
CA GLU A 58 7.97 -6.53 -3.92
C GLU A 58 8.45 -5.07 -3.93
N LEU A 59 8.18 -4.31 -5.00
CA LEU A 59 8.50 -2.88 -5.06
C LEU A 59 7.73 -2.07 -4.00
N PHE A 60 6.47 -2.43 -3.79
CA PHE A 60 5.64 -1.88 -2.72
C PHE A 60 6.29 -2.12 -1.35
N LYS A 61 6.68 -3.36 -1.03
CA LYS A 61 7.34 -3.70 0.24
C LYS A 61 8.64 -2.93 0.46
N ILE A 62 9.45 -2.74 -0.59
CA ILE A 62 10.69 -1.94 -0.50
C ILE A 62 10.39 -0.49 -0.12
N ASN A 63 9.35 0.12 -0.72
CA ASN A 63 8.95 1.48 -0.37
C ASN A 63 8.43 1.58 1.07
N ILE A 64 7.66 0.59 1.53
CA ILE A 64 7.23 0.51 2.92
C ILE A 64 8.44 0.46 3.86
N GLN A 65 9.39 -0.46 3.64
CA GLN A 65 10.59 -0.61 4.47
C GLN A 65 11.41 0.68 4.55
N ASN A 66 11.50 1.41 3.43
CA ASN A 66 12.23 2.68 3.36
C ASN A 66 11.41 3.89 3.85
N LYS A 67 10.15 3.70 4.25
CA LYS A 67 9.21 4.78 4.58
C LYS A 67 9.00 5.78 3.44
N ASN A 68 9.11 5.30 2.20
CA ASN A 68 8.92 6.09 0.98
C ASN A 68 7.46 6.01 0.52
N TYR A 69 6.54 6.46 1.36
CA TYR A 69 5.13 6.49 1.05
C TYR A 69 4.42 7.58 1.86
N GLU A 70 3.35 8.10 1.30
CA GLU A 70 2.35 8.87 2.02
C GLU A 70 1.13 7.97 2.28
N TYR A 71 0.35 8.30 3.31
CA TYR A 71 -0.84 7.54 3.63
C TYR A 71 -2.00 8.42 4.06
N THR A 72 -3.22 7.92 3.87
CA THR A 72 -4.45 8.54 4.38
C THR A 72 -5.41 7.45 4.81
N MET A 73 -6.06 7.64 5.97
CA MET A 73 -7.09 6.74 6.48
C MET A 73 -8.48 7.31 6.17
N VAL A 74 -9.34 6.53 5.51
CA VAL A 74 -10.72 6.93 5.21
C VAL A 74 -11.65 5.74 5.47
N LYS A 75 -12.55 5.88 6.46
CA LYS A 75 -13.57 4.87 6.81
C LYS A 75 -12.99 3.46 7.02
N GLY A 76 -11.92 3.35 7.81
CA GLY A 76 -11.25 2.08 8.11
C GLY A 76 -10.43 1.50 6.95
N ARG A 77 -10.22 2.25 5.86
CA ARG A 77 -9.35 1.88 4.75
C ARG A 77 -8.10 2.73 4.75
N LEU A 78 -6.98 2.09 4.49
CA LEU A 78 -5.69 2.76 4.34
C LEU A 78 -5.39 2.94 2.86
N TRP A 79 -5.21 4.19 2.48
CA TRP A 79 -4.74 4.59 1.16
C TRP A 79 -3.26 4.92 1.25
N LEU A 80 -2.48 4.36 0.33
CA LEU A 80 -1.05 4.59 0.23
C LEU A 80 -0.73 5.20 -1.13
N GLU A 81 0.18 6.15 -1.11
CA GLU A 81 0.70 6.78 -2.31
C GLU A 81 2.22 6.67 -2.29
N MET A 82 2.82 6.16 -3.37
CA MET A 82 4.27 6.00 -3.47
C MET A 82 4.78 6.09 -4.90
N GLU A 83 6.04 6.50 -5.04
CA GLU A 83 6.75 6.42 -6.31
C GLU A 83 7.47 5.09 -6.43
N ILE A 84 7.16 4.32 -7.48
CA ILE A 84 7.86 3.08 -7.81
C ILE A 84 8.69 3.27 -9.09
N SER A 85 9.86 2.63 -9.12
CA SER A 85 10.68 2.51 -10.34
C SER A 85 10.59 1.06 -10.80
N LEU A 86 10.13 0.84 -12.04
CA LEU A 86 9.99 -0.52 -12.62
C LEU A 86 11.28 -1.05 -13.26
N GLU A 87 12.39 -0.30 -13.17
CA GLU A 87 13.68 -0.66 -13.75
C GLU A 87 14.73 -0.83 -12.64
N PRO A 88 15.72 -1.74 -12.80
CA PRO A 88 16.79 -1.99 -11.82
C PRO A 88 17.66 -0.76 -11.52
#